data_AF-A0A3M0XQR1-F1
#
_entry.id   AF-A0A3M0XQR1-F1
#
_cell.length_a   1.000
_cell.length_b   1.000
_cell.length_c   1.000
_cell.angle_alpha   90.00
_cell.angle_beta   90.00
_cell.angle_gamma   90.00
#
_symmetry.space_group_name_H-M   'P 1'
#
loop_
_entity.id
_entity.type
_entity.pdbx_description
1 polymer ?
#
loop_
_entity_poly.entity_id
_entity_poly.type
_entity_poly.pdbx_seq_one_letter_code
_entity_poly.pdbx_strand_id
1 'polypeptide(L)'
;MNADVDALTRAIEERLGDFAGLDARILFDLDTGGCIGIDATAHPPSLAPDMTADDADCTIRVSADNLRKLIDGSLNPMLAYTLGKLKIDGSMGLAMKIAARLEE
;
A
#
# COMPACT_ATOMS: atom_id res chain seq x y z
N MET A 1 -10.32 8.58 -15.84
CA MET A 1 -9.62 7.36 -15.40
C MET A 1 -8.14 7.70 -15.33
N ASN A 2 -7.53 7.61 -14.14
CA ASN A 2 -6.12 7.91 -13.94
C ASN A 2 -5.32 6.64 -14.28
N ALA A 3 -4.59 6.64 -15.40
CA ALA A 3 -3.94 5.44 -15.93
C ALA A 3 -2.88 4.85 -14.96
N ASP A 4 -2.25 5.71 -14.16
CA ASP A 4 -1.29 5.30 -13.14
C ASP A 4 -1.92 4.50 -12.00
N VAL A 5 -3.11 4.89 -11.55
CA VAL A 5 -3.84 4.16 -10.49
C VAL A 5 -4.17 2.75 -10.97
N ASP A 6 -4.69 2.58 -12.19
CA ASP A 6 -5.06 1.26 -12.72
C ASP A 6 -3.84 0.34 -12.82
N ALA A 7 -2.71 0.86 -13.29
CA ALA A 7 -1.46 0.11 -13.38
C ALA A 7 -0.92 -0.29 -12.00
N LEU A 8 -0.98 0.63 -11.02
CA LEU A 8 -0.55 0.36 -9.64
C LEU A 8 -1.48 -0.64 -8.95
N THR A 9 -2.79 -0.53 -9.15
CA THR A 9 -3.78 -1.47 -8.61
C THR A 9 -3.48 -2.89 -9.09
N ARG A 10 -3.20 -3.07 -10.39
CA ARG A 10 -2.82 -4.39 -10.93
C ARG A 10 -1.50 -4.90 -10.33
N ALA A 11 -0.49 -4.03 -10.22
CA ALA A 11 0.79 -4.42 -9.65
C ALA A 11 0.66 -4.85 -8.17
N ILE A 12 -0.24 -4.20 -7.42
CA ILE A 12 -0.59 -4.61 -6.06
C ILE A 12 -1.39 -5.92 -6.06
N GLU A 13 -2.33 -6.09 -7.01
CA GLU A 13 -3.13 -7.31 -7.16
C GLU A 13 -2.25 -8.55 -7.32
N GLU A 14 -1.21 -8.45 -8.15
CA GLU A 14 -0.23 -9.52 -8.37
C GLU A 14 0.57 -9.87 -7.10
N ARG A 15 0.69 -8.91 -6.18
CA ARG A 15 1.40 -9.05 -4.90
C ARG A 15 0.47 -9.25 -3.70
N LEU A 16 -0.84 -9.48 -3.89
CA LEU A 16 -1.79 -9.69 -2.77
C LEU A 16 -1.36 -10.81 -1.82
N GLY A 17 -0.66 -11.83 -2.34
CA GLY A 17 -0.10 -12.92 -1.54
C GLY A 17 0.90 -12.45 -0.48
N ASP A 18 1.65 -11.37 -0.73
CA ASP A 18 2.65 -10.84 0.21
C ASP A 18 2.00 -10.24 1.46
N PHE A 19 0.75 -9.78 1.33
CA PHE A 19 -0.04 -9.21 2.42
C PHE A 19 -0.78 -10.29 3.24
N ALA A 20 -0.68 -11.56 2.89
CA ALA A 20 -1.32 -12.63 3.64
C ALA A 20 -0.78 -12.72 5.07
N GLY A 21 -1.70 -12.91 6.03
CA GLY A 21 -1.38 -13.02 7.45
C GLY A 21 -1.09 -11.69 8.15
N LEU A 22 -1.36 -10.55 7.51
CA LEU A 22 -1.32 -9.24 8.17
C LEU A 22 -2.57 -8.98 9.03
N ASP A 23 -3.71 -9.61 8.71
CA ASP A 23 -4.97 -9.49 9.43
C ASP A 23 -5.40 -8.03 9.62
N ALA A 24 -5.29 -7.23 8.55
CA ALA A 24 -5.53 -5.80 8.59
C ALA A 24 -5.99 -5.23 7.24
N ARG A 25 -6.63 -4.06 7.28
CA ARG A 25 -7.01 -3.27 6.13
C ARG A 25 -5.99 -2.18 5.83
N ILE A 26 -5.56 -2.13 4.58
CA ILE A 26 -4.45 -1.27 4.14
C ILE A 26 -4.97 -0.39 3.01
N LEU A 27 -4.74 0.92 3.13
CA LEU A 27 -5.08 1.86 2.08
C LEU A 27 -3.81 2.56 1.58
N PHE A 28 -3.56 2.50 0.28
CA PHE A 28 -2.56 3.33 -0.38
C PHE A 28 -3.24 4.57 -0.95
N ASP A 29 -2.98 5.72 -0.33
CA ASP A 29 -3.52 7.02 -0.75
C ASP A 29 -2.49 7.71 -1.66
N LEU A 30 -2.84 7.85 -2.94
CA LEU A 30 -1.96 8.46 -3.93
C LEU A 30 -2.13 9.96 -3.95
N ASP A 31 -1.07 10.74 -3.74
CA ASP A 31 -1.14 12.21 -3.76
C ASP A 31 -1.57 12.78 -5.13
N THR A 32 -1.34 12.01 -6.20
CA THR A 32 -1.75 12.32 -7.58
C THR A 32 -3.24 12.08 -7.83
N GLY A 33 -3.98 11.58 -6.83
CA GLY A 33 -5.40 11.26 -6.91
C GLY A 33 -5.67 9.78 -7.17
N GLY A 34 -6.49 9.20 -6.28
CA GLY A 34 -6.88 7.79 -6.28
C GLY A 34 -6.38 7.07 -5.03
N CYS A 35 -7.10 6.03 -4.62
CA CYS A 35 -6.72 5.19 -3.49
C CYS A 35 -6.78 3.73 -3.90
N ILE A 36 -5.92 2.90 -3.32
CA ILE A 36 -5.89 1.45 -3.54
C ILE A 36 -6.05 0.78 -2.19
N GLY A 37 -7.23 0.20 -1.95
CA GLY A 37 -7.52 -0.53 -0.73
C GLY A 37 -7.19 -2.02 -0.87
N ILE A 38 -6.66 -2.60 0.19
CA ILE A 38 -6.39 -4.03 0.33
C ILE A 38 -7.03 -4.50 1.63
N ASP A 39 -7.88 -5.52 1.53
CA ASP A 39 -8.36 -6.26 2.69
C ASP A 39 -7.51 -7.51 2.88
N ALA A 40 -6.59 -7.47 3.85
CA ALA A 40 -5.77 -8.61 4.27
C ALA A 40 -6.32 -9.31 5.52
N THR A 41 -7.56 -8.98 5.93
CA THR A 41 -8.33 -9.76 6.91
C THR A 41 -8.99 -10.97 6.23
N ALA A 42 -9.23 -10.87 4.91
CA ALA A 42 -9.63 -11.99 4.09
C ALA A 42 -8.48 -12.99 3.85
N HIS A 43 -8.85 -14.27 3.72
CA HIS A 43 -7.95 -15.36 3.37
C HIS A 43 -8.48 -16.08 2.12
N PRO A 44 -7.93 -15.84 0.92
CA PRO A 44 -6.77 -14.97 0.62
C PRO A 44 -7.10 -13.46 0.66
N PRO A 45 -6.09 -12.58 0.80
CA PRO A 45 -6.26 -11.14 0.70
C PRO A 45 -6.89 -10.72 -0.64
N SER A 46 -7.65 -9.62 -0.62
CA SER A 46 -8.34 -9.12 -1.82
C SER A 46 -8.27 -7.60 -1.93
N LEU A 47 -8.40 -7.08 -3.16
CA LEU A 47 -8.57 -5.64 -3.37
C LEU A 47 -9.92 -5.17 -2.81
N ALA A 48 -9.91 -3.99 -2.19
CA ALA A 48 -11.06 -3.31 -1.64
C ALA A 48 -11.15 -1.90 -2.26
N PRO A 49 -11.66 -1.77 -3.49
CA PRO A 49 -11.69 -0.50 -4.22
C PRO A 49 -12.59 0.56 -3.57
N ASP A 50 -13.58 0.14 -2.78
CA ASP A 50 -14.49 1.02 -2.04
C ASP A 50 -13.98 1.40 -0.64
N MET A 51 -12.78 0.93 -0.25
CA MET A 51 -12.19 1.24 1.05
C MET A 51 -11.79 2.71 1.15
N THR A 52 -12.17 3.36 2.25
CA THR A 52 -11.74 4.73 2.54
C THR A 52 -10.68 4.76 3.65
N ALA A 53 -10.09 5.92 3.88
CA ALA A 53 -9.09 6.09 4.94
C ALA A 53 -9.65 5.83 6.34
N ASP A 54 -10.97 5.95 6.53
CA ASP A 54 -11.65 5.68 7.81
C ASP A 54 -11.81 4.17 8.06
N ASP A 55 -11.88 3.37 6.99
CA ASP A 55 -12.02 1.91 7.06
C ASP A 55 -10.67 1.19 7.26
N ALA A 56 -9.55 1.88 7.05
CA ALA A 56 -8.22 1.29 6.99
C ALA A 56 -7.49 1.34 8.34
N ASP A 57 -6.92 0.21 8.77
CA ASP A 57 -6.06 0.14 9.95
C ASP A 57 -4.71 0.86 9.74
N CYS A 58 -4.28 0.95 8.47
CA CYS A 58 -3.09 1.67 8.06
C CYS A 58 -3.30 2.32 6.69
N THR A 59 -3.11 3.64 6.63
CA THR A 59 -3.08 4.41 5.39
C THR A 59 -1.65 4.83 5.07
N ILE A 60 -1.17 4.42 3.89
CA ILE A 60 0.14 4.76 3.34
C ILE A 60 -0.06 5.85 2.29
N ARG A 61 0.37 7.06 2.61
CA ARG A 61 0.36 8.22 1.72
C ARG A 61 1.65 8.31 0.93
N VAL A 62 1.56 8.21 -0.39
CA VAL A 62 2.73 8.11 -1.29
C VAL A 62 2.37 8.57 -2.70
N SER A 63 3.35 9.03 -3.48
CA SER A 63 3.12 9.34 -4.90
C SER A 63 3.02 8.07 -5.74
N ALA A 64 2.30 8.13 -6.86
CA ALA A 64 2.22 7.01 -7.80
C ALA A 64 3.61 6.53 -8.26
N ASP A 65 4.54 7.45 -8.51
CA ASP A 65 5.92 7.14 -8.91
C ASP A 65 6.71 6.46 -7.79
N ASN A 66 6.59 6.94 -6.54
CA ASN A 66 7.24 6.31 -5.40
C ASN A 66 6.63 4.93 -5.11
N LEU A 67 5.31 4.78 -5.17
CA LEU A 67 4.64 3.49 -4.97
C LEU A 67 5.10 2.48 -6.01
N ARG A 68 5.19 2.88 -7.28
CA ARG A 68 5.74 2.02 -8.35
C ARG A 68 7.14 1.52 -7.99
N LYS A 69 8.02 2.42 -7.50
CA LYS A 69 9.38 2.06 -7.08
C LYS A 69 9.40 1.18 -5.83
N LEU A 70 8.46 1.35 -4.91
CA LEU A 70 8.32 0.47 -3.74
C LEU A 70 7.91 -0.93 -4.17
N ILE A 71 6.92 -1.05 -5.06
CA ILE A 71 6.42 -2.34 -5.57
C ILE A 71 7.49 -3.08 -6.37
N ASP A 72 8.31 -2.36 -7.17
CA ASP A 72 9.42 -2.90 -7.95
C ASP A 72 10.70 -3.13 -7.12
N GLY A 73 10.73 -2.72 -5.85
CA GLY A 73 11.93 -2.82 -4.99
C GLY A 73 13.02 -1.79 -5.28
N SER A 74 12.86 -0.95 -6.32
CA SER A 74 13.74 0.18 -6.65
C SER A 74 13.81 1.27 -5.57
N LEU A 75 12.83 1.34 -4.66
CA LEU A 75 12.82 2.24 -3.52
C LEU A 75 12.61 1.44 -2.23
N ASN A 76 13.48 1.63 -1.26
CA ASN A 76 13.32 1.05 0.06
C ASN A 76 12.24 1.82 0.87
N PRO A 77 11.22 1.14 1.42
CA PRO A 77 10.13 1.78 2.15
C PRO A 77 10.56 2.44 3.46
N MET A 78 11.53 1.87 4.18
CA MET A 78 12.12 2.50 5.36
C MET A 78 12.82 3.82 5.02
N LEU A 79 13.60 3.84 3.93
CA LEU A 79 14.22 5.08 3.42
C LEU A 79 13.15 6.07 2.93
N ALA A 80 12.14 5.61 2.20
CA ALA A 80 11.05 6.48 1.72
C ALA A 80 10.32 7.16 2.88
N TYR A 81 10.03 6.42 3.95
CA TYR A 81 9.42 6.96 5.16
C TYR A 81 10.33 8.00 5.84
N THR A 82 11.59 7.65 6.06
CA THR A 82 12.56 8.52 6.74
C THR A 82 12.82 9.82 5.96
N LEU A 83 12.80 9.75 4.63
CA LEU A 83 12.95 10.90 3.74
C LEU A 83 11.64 11.70 3.56
N GLY A 84 10.54 11.30 4.18
CA GLY A 84 9.24 11.95 4.08
C GLY A 84 8.51 11.76 2.74
N LYS A 85 8.98 10.83 1.91
CA LYS A 85 8.37 10.45 0.62
C LYS A 85 7.21 9.47 0.77
N LEU A 86 7.16 8.79 1.91
CA LEU A 86 6.08 7.92 2.34
C LEU A 86 5.62 8.41 3.70
N LYS A 87 4.31 8.57 3.88
CA LYS A 87 3.70 8.94 5.16
C LYS A 87 2.80 7.80 5.61
N ILE A 88 2.80 7.53 6.91
CA ILE A 88 1.98 6.50 7.52
C ILE A 88 0.97 7.19 8.42
N ASP A 89 -0.29 6.86 8.23
CA ASP A 89 -1.42 7.22 9.09
C ASP A 89 -1.98 5.92 9.67
N GLY A 90 -2.13 5.84 10.99
CA GLY A 90 -2.54 4.61 11.68
C GLY A 90 -1.38 3.85 12.36
N SER A 91 -1.45 2.52 12.37
CA SER A 91 -0.52 1.69 13.14
C SER A 91 0.87 1.61 12.51
N MET A 92 1.85 2.28 13.11
CA MET A 92 3.24 2.24 12.66
C MET A 92 3.82 0.81 12.69
N GLY A 93 3.42 -0.02 13.66
CA GLY A 93 3.83 -1.43 13.71
C GLY A 93 3.32 -2.26 12.53
N LEU A 94 2.10 -1.99 12.07
CA LEU A 94 1.55 -2.61 10.87
C LEU A 94 2.25 -2.11 9.61
N ALA A 95 2.50 -0.80 9.52
CA ALA A 95 3.21 -0.21 8.39
C ALA A 95 4.64 -0.74 8.24
N MET A 96 5.36 -1.00 9.34
CA MET A 96 6.68 -1.64 9.28
C MET A 96 6.61 -3.07 8.75
N LYS A 97 5.57 -3.84 9.11
CA LYS A 97 5.36 -5.18 8.55
C LYS A 97 5.06 -5.13 7.06
N ILE A 98 4.22 -4.18 6.64
CA ILE A 98 3.90 -3.96 5.22
C ILE A 98 5.16 -3.55 4.44
N ALA A 99 5.93 -2.61 4.97
CA ALA A 99 7.20 -2.18 4.39
C ALA A 99 8.13 -3.37 4.14
N ALA A 100 8.32 -4.24 5.14
CA ALA A 100 9.15 -5.42 5.00
C ALA A 100 8.65 -6.38 3.89
N ARG A 101 7.33 -6.54 3.73
CA ARG A 101 6.73 -7.40 2.69
C ARG A 101 6.85 -6.84 1.28
N LEU A 102 6.97 -5.52 1.14
CA LEU A 102 7.20 -4.88 -0.15
C LEU A 102 8.65 -5.03 -0.65
N GLU A 103 9.59 -5.29 0.27
CA GLU A 103 11.02 -5.47 -0.02
C GLU A 103 11.42 -6.90 -0.41
N GLU A 104 10.58 -7.90 -0.10
CA GLU A 104 10.81 -9.31 -0.47
C GLU A 104 10.29 -9.62 -1.88
#